data_AF-A0A517DSJ6-F1
#
_entry.id   AF-A0A517DSJ6-F1
#
_cell.length_a   1.000
_cell.length_b   1.000
_cell.length_c   1.000
_cell.angle_alpha   90.00
_cell.angle_beta   90.00
_cell.angle_gamma   90.00
#
_symmetry.space_group_name_H-M   'P 1'
#
loop_
_entity.id
_entity.type
_entity.pdbx_description
1 polymer ?
#
loop_
_entity_poly.entity_id
_entity_poly.type
_entity_poly.pdbx_seq_one_letter_code
_entity_poly.pdbx_strand_id
1 'polypeptide(L)'
;MKYLDDLEQAYQNEKTSIILLKAIYFIFVAAVLLALILIPAYSYGVQDFAEALAITTITVLFVVSLLWDLLLVLELVKRARIKLTTKMKSQAGWILVDSMLGVLITVVALTAILGTCMYISKSTVAASGHTAATYIAQQRLDQLNLLDGSAAINPPAQEVVTQSGMQYRVTTEPITLSTLDGYYTNPAGQYNLSTYQITVSWPYLETGNEPNNVRLIGYYYVKTE
;
A
#
# COMPACT_ATOMS: atom_id res chain seq x y z
N MET A 1 29.70 -25.71 54.22
CA MET A 1 29.49 -24.30 53.82
C MET A 1 29.61 -24.08 52.32
N LYS A 2 30.68 -24.53 51.65
CA LYS A 2 30.85 -24.37 50.18
C LYS A 2 29.64 -24.70 49.29
N TYR A 3 28.87 -25.74 49.62
CA TYR A 3 27.68 -26.14 48.85
C TYR A 3 26.52 -25.12 48.90
N LEU A 4 26.41 -24.35 49.99
CA LEU A 4 25.40 -23.29 50.11
C LEU A 4 25.80 -22.07 49.27
N ASP A 5 27.08 -21.71 49.28
CA ASP A 5 27.61 -20.61 48.47
C ASP A 5 27.47 -20.91 46.97
N ASP A 6 27.76 -22.14 46.55
CA ASP A 6 27.62 -22.58 45.15
C ASP A 6 26.14 -22.54 44.68
N LEU A 7 25.20 -22.91 45.56
CA LEU A 7 23.76 -22.84 45.26
C LEU A 7 23.25 -21.40 45.18
N GLU A 8 23.72 -20.53 46.07
CA GLU A 8 23.35 -19.12 46.05
C GLU A 8 23.90 -18.42 44.80
N GLN A 9 25.13 -18.71 44.42
CA GLN A 9 25.73 -18.19 43.19
C GLN A 9 25.00 -18.67 41.93
N ALA A 10 24.61 -19.94 41.87
CA ALA A 10 23.81 -20.48 40.76
C ALA A 10 22.44 -19.80 40.66
N TYR A 11 21.76 -19.57 41.79
CA TYR A 11 20.49 -18.87 41.83
C TYR A 11 20.60 -17.41 41.38
N GLN A 12 21.65 -16.69 41.79
CA GLN A 12 21.87 -15.31 41.35
C GLN A 12 22.16 -15.23 39.85
N ASN A 13 22.95 -16.16 39.29
CA ASN A 13 23.24 -16.24 37.86
C ASN A 13 21.97 -16.55 37.03
N GLU A 14 21.09 -17.43 37.52
CA GLU A 14 19.80 -17.72 36.87
C GLU A 14 18.90 -16.48 36.88
N LYS A 15 18.85 -15.77 38.02
CA LYS A 15 18.07 -14.53 38.16
C LYS A 15 18.57 -13.43 37.21
N THR A 16 19.88 -13.23 37.09
CA THR A 16 20.45 -12.24 36.16
C THR A 16 20.15 -12.60 34.71
N SER A 17 20.28 -13.87 34.34
CA SER A 17 19.99 -14.35 32.98
C SER A 17 18.52 -14.08 32.59
N ILE A 18 17.59 -14.26 33.52
CA ILE A 18 16.16 -13.98 33.29
C ILE A 18 15.91 -12.48 33.10
N ILE A 19 16.56 -11.63 33.90
CA ILE A 19 16.43 -10.16 33.77
C ILE A 19 16.96 -9.70 32.41
N LEU A 20 18.12 -10.22 32.00
CA LEU A 20 18.73 -9.92 30.70
C LEU A 20 17.84 -10.36 29.53
N LEU A 21 17.24 -11.55 29.61
CA LEU A 21 16.32 -12.04 28.58
C LEU A 21 15.06 -11.17 28.48
N LYS A 22 14.49 -10.74 29.62
CA LYS A 22 13.35 -9.81 29.64
C LYS A 22 13.71 -8.45 29.04
N ALA A 23 14.92 -7.94 29.32
CA ALA A 23 15.39 -6.66 28.78
C ALA A 23 15.61 -6.71 27.26
N ILE A 24 16.28 -7.74 26.75
CA ILE A 24 16.50 -7.95 25.30
C ILE A 24 15.16 -8.07 24.58
N TYR A 25 14.22 -8.82 25.17
CA TYR A 25 12.88 -8.97 24.62
C TYR A 25 12.12 -7.65 24.58
N PHE A 26 12.16 -6.84 25.64
CA PHE A 26 11.52 -5.54 25.67
C PHE A 26 12.07 -4.60 24.59
N ILE A 27 13.40 -4.58 24.40
CA ILE A 27 14.05 -3.80 23.34
C ILE A 27 13.60 -4.27 21.95
N PHE A 28 13.51 -5.58 21.74
CA PHE A 28 13.06 -6.15 20.46
C PHE A 28 11.60 -5.77 20.16
N VAL A 29 10.70 -5.89 21.13
CA VAL A 29 9.29 -5.51 20.97
C VAL A 29 9.17 -4.01 20.70
N ALA A 30 9.93 -3.17 21.42
CA ALA A 30 9.96 -1.73 21.19
C ALA A 30 10.47 -1.36 19.78
N ALA A 31 11.49 -2.07 19.27
CA ALA A 31 12.01 -1.86 17.92
C ALA A 31 10.99 -2.27 16.84
N VAL A 32 10.30 -3.40 17.02
CA VAL A 32 9.24 -3.86 16.10
C VAL A 32 8.05 -2.89 16.12
N LEU A 33 7.63 -2.42 17.29
CA LEU A 33 6.62 -1.37 17.45
C LEU A 33 7.01 -0.10 16.71
N LEU A 34 8.25 0.37 16.89
CA LEU A 34 8.76 1.57 16.24
C LEU A 34 8.77 1.42 14.72
N ALA A 35 9.22 0.26 14.20
CA ALA A 35 9.23 -0.03 12.77
C ALA A 35 7.80 -0.08 12.20
N LEU A 36 6.87 -0.73 12.91
CA LEU A 36 5.46 -0.79 12.51
C LEU A 36 4.80 0.59 12.49
N ILE A 37 5.21 1.52 13.35
CA ILE A 37 4.71 2.91 13.34
C ILE A 37 5.35 3.73 12.21
N LEU A 38 6.65 3.57 11.96
CA LEU A 38 7.39 4.37 10.99
C LEU A 38 7.11 4.01 9.53
N ILE A 39 6.94 2.73 9.21
CA ILE A 39 6.68 2.26 7.83
C ILE A 39 5.42 2.90 7.20
N PRO A 40 4.25 2.91 7.87
CA PRO A 40 3.06 3.55 7.32
C PRO A 40 3.17 5.08 7.34
N ALA A 41 3.82 5.68 8.34
CA ALA A 41 4.01 7.13 8.39
C ALA A 41 4.83 7.67 7.21
N TYR A 42 5.69 6.85 6.61
CA TYR A 42 6.51 7.22 5.45
C TYR A 42 5.81 6.95 4.10
N SER A 43 4.84 6.04 4.07
CA SER A 43 4.24 5.55 2.81
C SER A 43 2.83 6.07 2.53
N TYR A 44 2.08 6.50 3.55
CA TYR A 44 0.71 6.97 3.41
C TYR A 44 0.64 8.50 3.55
N GLY A 45 -0.08 9.17 2.64
CA GLY A 45 -0.41 10.58 2.77
C GLY A 45 -1.25 10.87 4.03
N VAL A 46 -1.28 12.13 4.46
CA VAL A 46 -1.82 12.57 5.77
C VAL A 46 -3.28 12.16 6.02
N GLN A 47 -4.10 11.94 4.98
CA GLN A 47 -5.51 11.53 5.14
C GLN A 47 -5.72 10.03 5.35
N ASP A 48 -4.88 9.16 4.77
CA ASP A 48 -4.91 7.69 5.00
C ASP A 48 -4.16 7.30 6.28
N PHE A 49 -3.47 8.26 6.91
CA PHE A 49 -2.75 8.05 8.15
C PHE A 49 -3.66 7.51 9.26
N ALA A 50 -4.93 7.92 9.32
CA ALA A 50 -5.86 7.43 10.34
C ALA A 50 -6.22 5.95 10.16
N GLU A 51 -6.48 5.50 8.93
CA GLU A 51 -6.77 4.09 8.65
C GLU A 51 -5.52 3.22 8.78
N ALA A 52 -4.38 3.71 8.27
CA ALA A 52 -3.09 3.05 8.45
C ALA A 52 -2.75 2.95 9.94
N LEU A 53 -2.94 4.01 10.73
CA LEU A 53 -2.73 4.00 12.17
C LEU A 53 -3.69 3.03 12.87
N ALA A 54 -4.96 2.96 12.46
CA ALA A 54 -5.92 2.01 13.02
C ALA A 54 -5.51 0.55 12.77
N ILE A 55 -5.13 0.21 11.53
CA ILE A 55 -4.62 -1.13 11.17
C ILE A 55 -3.34 -1.43 11.95
N THR A 56 -2.42 -0.47 12.02
CA THR A 56 -1.16 -0.62 12.76
C THR A 56 -1.45 -0.85 14.24
N THR A 57 -2.37 -0.09 14.83
CA THR A 57 -2.75 -0.21 16.25
C THR A 57 -3.38 -1.56 16.54
N ILE A 58 -4.27 -2.06 15.68
CA ILE A 58 -4.86 -3.39 15.81
C ILE A 58 -3.78 -4.47 15.71
N THR A 59 -2.86 -4.34 14.75
CA THR A 59 -1.75 -5.28 14.56
C THR A 59 -0.84 -5.30 15.80
N VAL A 60 -0.54 -4.12 16.34
CA VAL A 60 0.23 -3.95 17.57
C VAL A 60 -0.47 -4.59 18.75
N LEU A 61 -1.76 -4.34 18.95
CA LEU A 61 -2.54 -4.95 20.04
C LEU A 61 -2.56 -6.48 19.92
N PHE A 62 -2.71 -7.01 18.70
CA PHE A 62 -2.68 -8.44 18.45
C PHE A 62 -1.31 -9.06 18.78
N VAL A 63 -0.22 -8.40 18.36
CA VAL A 63 1.14 -8.83 18.70
C VAL A 63 1.37 -8.78 20.20
N VAL A 64 0.96 -7.70 20.89
CA VAL A 64 1.08 -7.59 22.36
C VAL A 64 0.29 -8.69 23.07
N SER A 65 -0.92 -9.02 22.59
CA SER A 65 -1.72 -10.12 23.14
C SER A 65 -1.02 -11.46 23.02
N LEU A 66 -0.54 -11.81 21.81
CA LEU A 66 0.20 -13.06 21.57
C LEU A 66 1.46 -13.16 22.43
N LEU A 67 2.16 -12.04 22.61
CA LEU A 67 3.36 -11.96 23.43
C LEU A 67 3.03 -12.15 24.92
N TRP A 68 1.90 -11.62 25.40
CA TRP A 68 1.43 -11.83 26.76
C TRP A 68 1.10 -13.30 27.03
N ASP A 69 0.39 -13.94 26.09
CA ASP A 69 0.06 -15.37 26.18
C ASP A 69 1.33 -16.24 26.20
N LEU A 70 2.33 -15.89 25.38
CA LEU A 70 3.61 -16.60 25.36
C LEU A 70 4.38 -16.44 26.68
N LEU A 71 4.30 -15.27 27.31
CA LEU A 71 4.90 -15.00 28.61
C LEU A 71 4.23 -15.80 29.73
N LEU A 72 2.90 -15.94 29.68
CA LEU A 72 2.12 -16.82 30.56
C LEU A 72 2.53 -18.29 30.39
N VAL A 73 2.66 -18.77 29.16
CA VAL A 73 3.12 -20.14 28.87
C VAL A 73 4.53 -20.36 29.44
N LEU A 74 5.44 -19.42 29.28
CA LEU A 74 6.79 -19.50 29.86
C LEU A 74 6.77 -19.56 31.39
N GLU A 75 5.90 -18.80 32.06
CA GLU A 75 5.74 -18.90 33.52
C GLU A 75 5.17 -20.26 33.95
N LEU A 76 4.19 -20.78 33.21
CA LEU A 76 3.62 -22.11 33.48
C LEU A 76 4.66 -23.22 33.28
N VAL A 77 5.46 -23.16 32.21
CA VAL A 77 6.56 -24.10 31.96
C VAL A 77 7.62 -24.01 33.05
N LYS A 78 7.95 -22.81 33.54
CA LYS A 78 8.86 -22.65 34.70
C LYS A 78 8.31 -23.34 35.94
N ARG A 79 7.03 -23.09 36.27
CA ARG A 79 6.38 -23.74 37.43
C ARG A 79 6.32 -25.26 37.27
N ALA A 80 6.13 -25.76 36.06
CA ALA A 80 6.16 -27.19 35.74
C ALA A 80 7.58 -27.79 35.86
N ARG A 81 8.63 -27.08 35.41
CA ARG A 81 10.03 -27.53 35.50
C ARG A 81 10.52 -27.68 36.93
N ILE A 82 10.09 -26.82 37.85
CA ILE A 82 10.45 -26.91 39.28
C ILE A 82 10.04 -28.27 39.87
N LYS A 83 9.02 -28.94 39.30
CA LYS A 83 8.60 -30.28 39.73
C LYS A 83 9.35 -31.45 39.07
N LEU A 84 10.16 -31.21 38.04
CA LEU A 84 10.58 -32.27 37.11
C LEU A 84 12.09 -32.51 36.98
N THR A 85 12.93 -31.95 37.86
CA THR A 85 14.38 -32.11 37.68
C THR A 85 15.08 -32.91 38.76
N THR A 86 15.49 -34.12 38.38
CA THR A 86 16.92 -34.51 38.47
C THR A 86 17.54 -35.12 37.20
N LYS A 87 16.86 -35.45 36.08
CA LYS A 87 17.57 -36.11 34.95
C LYS A 87 17.32 -35.69 33.49
N MET A 88 16.41 -34.77 33.14
CA MET A 88 16.13 -34.43 31.72
C MET A 88 16.46 -32.98 31.31
N LYS A 89 17.45 -32.32 31.93
CA LYS A 89 17.68 -30.86 31.82
C LYS A 89 18.25 -30.34 30.48
N SER A 90 18.86 -31.16 29.62
CA SER A 90 19.67 -30.63 28.51
C SER A 90 18.92 -30.47 27.17
N GLN A 91 18.04 -31.39 26.79
CA GLN A 91 17.46 -31.39 25.43
C GLN A 91 16.12 -30.64 25.30
N ALA A 92 15.32 -30.59 26.36
CA ALA A 92 14.00 -29.94 26.33
C ALA A 92 14.04 -28.40 26.21
N GLY A 93 15.21 -27.76 26.39
CA GLY A 93 15.36 -26.32 26.19
C GLY A 93 15.39 -25.91 24.71
N TRP A 94 15.97 -26.76 23.86
CA TRP A 94 16.16 -26.46 22.44
C TRP A 94 14.85 -26.52 21.65
N ILE A 95 13.97 -27.46 21.97
CA ILE A 95 12.65 -27.58 21.33
C ILE A 95 11.81 -26.31 21.53
N LEU A 96 11.89 -25.68 22.71
CA LEU A 96 11.15 -24.46 23.00
C LEU A 96 11.70 -23.28 22.18
N VAL A 97 13.02 -23.13 22.09
CA VAL A 97 13.65 -22.07 21.28
C VAL A 97 13.27 -22.24 19.81
N ASP A 98 13.30 -23.47 19.29
CA ASP A 98 12.96 -23.77 17.90
C ASP A 98 11.50 -23.45 17.59
N SER A 99 10.58 -23.78 18.52
CA SER A 99 9.17 -23.43 18.39
C SER A 99 8.93 -21.91 18.38
N MET A 100 9.65 -21.15 19.22
CA MET A 100 9.54 -19.69 19.24
C MET A 100 10.06 -19.06 17.95
N LEU A 101 11.13 -19.60 17.39
CA LEU A 101 11.70 -19.14 16.13
C LEU A 101 10.76 -19.42 14.94
N GLY A 102 10.11 -20.59 14.92
CA GLY A 102 9.10 -20.93 13.92
C GLY A 102 7.88 -19.99 13.94
N VAL A 103 7.38 -19.65 15.14
CA VAL A 103 6.28 -18.67 15.27
C VAL A 103 6.68 -17.30 14.76
N LEU A 104 7.89 -16.82 15.10
CA LEU A 104 8.42 -15.54 14.63
C LEU A 104 8.47 -15.46 13.10
N ILE A 105 9.02 -16.49 12.46
CA ILE A 105 9.12 -16.56 10.99
C ILE A 105 7.72 -16.52 10.35
N THR A 106 6.76 -17.22 10.95
CA THR A 106 5.37 -17.25 10.44
C THR A 106 4.70 -15.88 10.51
N VAL A 107 4.91 -15.13 11.59
CA VAL A 107 4.35 -13.77 11.76
C VAL A 107 4.94 -12.81 10.73
N VAL A 108 6.26 -12.83 10.52
CA VAL A 108 6.94 -11.97 9.53
C VAL A 108 6.50 -12.32 8.10
N ALA A 109 6.30 -13.61 7.80
CA ALA A 109 5.80 -14.03 6.50
C ALA A 109 4.36 -13.54 6.25
N LEU A 110 3.48 -13.63 7.24
CA LEU A 110 2.10 -13.16 7.12
C LEU A 110 2.01 -11.64 6.90
N THR A 111 2.80 -10.85 7.62
CA THR A 111 2.81 -9.38 7.43
C THR A 111 3.34 -9.00 6.05
N ALA A 112 4.37 -9.69 5.53
CA ALA A 112 4.87 -9.49 4.18
C ALA A 112 3.81 -9.81 3.10
N ILE A 113 3.07 -10.91 3.26
CA ILE A 113 1.98 -11.28 2.34
C ILE A 113 0.88 -10.23 2.36
N LEU A 114 0.43 -9.79 3.54
CA LEU A 114 -0.62 -8.77 3.67
C LEU A 114 -0.22 -7.43 3.03
N GLY A 115 1.01 -6.97 3.27
CA GLY A 115 1.53 -5.75 2.64
C GLY A 115 1.57 -5.85 1.11
N THR A 116 1.97 -7.01 0.59
CA THR A 116 2.00 -7.28 -0.86
C THR A 116 0.60 -7.27 -1.47
N CYS A 117 -0.38 -7.90 -0.82
CA CYS A 117 -1.78 -7.91 -1.29
C CYS A 117 -2.40 -6.51 -1.37
N MET A 118 -2.09 -5.64 -0.39
CA MET A 118 -2.57 -4.24 -0.40
C MET A 118 -1.97 -3.44 -1.57
N TYR A 119 -0.67 -3.60 -1.85
CA TYR A 119 -0.02 -2.87 -2.93
C TYR A 119 -0.47 -3.31 -4.33
N ILE A 120 -0.64 -4.63 -4.54
CA ILE A 120 -1.12 -5.18 -5.83
C ILE A 120 -2.51 -4.66 -6.17
N SER A 121 -3.39 -4.56 -5.18
CA SER A 121 -4.76 -4.07 -5.37
C SER A 121 -4.76 -2.63 -5.87
N LYS A 122 -3.92 -1.75 -5.30
CA LYS A 122 -3.79 -0.35 -5.73
C LYS A 122 -3.30 -0.23 -7.18
N SER A 123 -2.22 -0.94 -7.51
CA SER A 123 -1.66 -0.94 -8.87
C SER A 123 -2.67 -1.44 -9.92
N THR A 124 -3.42 -2.48 -9.59
CA THR A 124 -4.44 -3.05 -10.48
C THR A 124 -5.58 -2.07 -10.73
N VAL A 125 -6.07 -1.38 -9.69
CA VAL A 125 -7.12 -0.36 -9.83
C VAL A 125 -6.63 0.83 -10.67
N ALA A 126 -5.40 1.28 -10.47
CA ALA A 126 -4.80 2.36 -11.28
C ALA A 126 -4.69 1.97 -12.76
N ALA A 127 -4.15 0.78 -13.05
CA ALA A 127 -4.00 0.28 -14.41
C ALA A 127 -5.36 0.06 -15.11
N SER A 128 -6.34 -0.49 -14.38
CA SER A 128 -7.70 -0.67 -14.87
C SER A 128 -8.37 0.68 -15.15
N GLY A 129 -8.21 1.66 -14.25
CA GLY A 129 -8.74 3.01 -14.40
C GLY A 129 -8.17 3.71 -15.63
N HIS A 130 -6.85 3.64 -15.82
CA HIS A 130 -6.16 4.19 -16.99
C HIS A 130 -6.61 3.54 -18.29
N THR A 131 -6.72 2.21 -18.30
CA THR A 131 -7.17 1.44 -19.47
C THR A 131 -8.59 1.86 -19.87
N ALA A 132 -9.52 1.88 -18.92
CA ALA A 132 -10.89 2.33 -19.16
C ALA A 132 -10.96 3.78 -19.64
N ALA A 133 -10.20 4.69 -19.00
CA ALA A 133 -10.13 6.09 -19.40
C ALA A 133 -9.61 6.27 -20.83
N THR A 134 -8.61 5.47 -21.24
CA THR A 134 -8.07 5.47 -22.60
C THR A 134 -9.12 4.99 -23.61
N TYR A 135 -9.86 3.92 -23.30
CA TYR A 135 -10.95 3.45 -24.16
C TYR A 135 -12.08 4.49 -24.30
N ILE A 136 -12.46 5.14 -23.20
CA ILE A 136 -13.46 6.21 -23.23
C ILE A 136 -12.96 7.37 -24.11
N ALA A 137 -11.71 7.79 -23.94
CA ALA A 137 -11.13 8.87 -24.72
C ALA A 137 -11.10 8.53 -26.22
N GLN A 138 -10.69 7.30 -26.56
CA GLN A 138 -10.67 6.80 -27.94
C GLN A 138 -12.07 6.78 -28.55
N GLN A 139 -13.05 6.25 -27.82
CA GLN A 139 -14.44 6.21 -28.29
C GLN A 139 -14.99 7.61 -28.60
N ARG A 140 -14.60 8.63 -27.83
CA ARG A 140 -15.01 10.02 -28.08
C ARG A 140 -14.32 10.64 -29.28
N LEU A 141 -13.05 10.32 -29.50
CA LEU A 141 -12.38 10.70 -30.75
C LEU A 141 -13.04 10.02 -31.95
N ASP A 142 -13.39 8.74 -31.85
CA ASP A 142 -14.08 8.03 -32.93
C ASP A 142 -15.47 8.65 -33.22
N GLN A 143 -16.19 9.09 -32.18
CA GLN A 143 -17.45 9.84 -32.36
C GLN A 143 -17.25 11.18 -33.07
N LEU A 144 -16.18 11.91 -32.74
CA LEU A 144 -15.83 13.15 -33.43
C LEU A 144 -15.42 12.90 -34.88
N ASN A 145 -14.77 11.77 -35.16
CA ASN A 145 -14.38 11.39 -36.52
C ASN A 145 -15.59 11.16 -37.43
N LEU A 146 -16.76 10.78 -36.89
CA LEU A 146 -18.00 10.71 -37.65
C LEU A 146 -18.51 12.09 -38.11
N LEU A 147 -18.02 13.17 -37.49
CA LEU A 147 -18.33 14.56 -37.83
C LEU A 147 -17.26 15.19 -38.72
N ASP A 148 -16.23 14.42 -39.11
CA ASP A 148 -15.16 14.90 -39.99
C ASP A 148 -15.72 15.35 -41.35
N GLY A 149 -15.28 16.51 -41.83
CA GLY A 149 -15.80 17.16 -43.03
C GLY A 149 -17.12 17.92 -42.86
N SER A 150 -17.70 17.95 -41.66
CA SER A 150 -18.83 18.85 -41.32
C SER A 150 -18.38 20.31 -41.34
N ALA A 151 -19.32 21.24 -41.61
CA ALA A 151 -19.08 22.68 -41.52
C ALA A 151 -18.83 23.14 -40.07
N ALA A 152 -19.34 22.40 -39.08
CA ALA A 152 -19.11 22.65 -37.66
C ALA A 152 -19.07 21.34 -36.86
N ILE A 153 -18.12 21.23 -35.94
CA ILE A 153 -17.96 20.13 -34.99
C ILE A 153 -18.24 20.68 -33.59
N ASN A 154 -19.41 20.35 -33.02
CA ASN A 154 -19.86 20.85 -31.71
C ASN A 154 -20.07 19.69 -30.72
N PRO A 155 -19.00 19.14 -30.12
CA PRO A 155 -19.13 18.09 -29.12
C PRO A 155 -19.65 18.65 -27.79
N PRO A 156 -20.25 17.80 -26.94
CA PRO A 156 -20.56 18.16 -25.56
C PRO A 156 -19.27 18.50 -24.81
N ALA A 157 -19.22 19.69 -24.18
CA ALA A 157 -18.04 20.20 -23.50
C ALA A 157 -17.64 19.33 -22.30
N GLN A 158 -18.62 18.77 -21.58
CA GLN A 158 -18.39 17.92 -20.43
C GLN A 158 -19.47 16.84 -20.27
N GLU A 159 -19.06 15.64 -19.91
CA GLU A 159 -19.94 14.50 -19.67
C GLU A 159 -19.40 13.64 -18.52
N VAL A 160 -20.28 12.95 -17.79
CA VAL A 160 -19.90 11.95 -16.80
C VAL A 160 -20.32 10.58 -17.29
N VAL A 161 -19.35 9.66 -17.44
CA VAL A 161 -19.55 8.29 -17.91
C VAL A 161 -19.27 7.34 -16.76
N THR A 162 -20.16 6.36 -16.53
CA THR A 162 -19.92 5.30 -15.54
C THR A 162 -19.49 4.03 -16.24
N GLN A 163 -18.30 3.51 -15.91
CA GLN A 163 -17.79 2.25 -16.45
C GLN A 163 -17.19 1.42 -15.32
N SER A 164 -17.54 0.13 -15.25
CA SER A 164 -17.05 -0.79 -14.21
C SER A 164 -17.27 -0.29 -12.77
N GLY A 165 -18.35 0.45 -12.53
CA GLY A 165 -18.67 1.02 -11.21
C GLY A 165 -17.88 2.28 -10.83
N MET A 166 -17.01 2.79 -11.70
CA MET A 166 -16.26 4.04 -11.51
C MET A 166 -16.85 5.15 -12.40
N GLN A 167 -16.89 6.38 -11.88
CA GLN A 167 -17.32 7.56 -12.63
C GLN A 167 -16.13 8.28 -13.24
N TYR A 168 -16.19 8.51 -14.55
CA TYR A 168 -15.20 9.23 -15.34
C TYR A 168 -15.81 10.55 -15.81
N ARG A 169 -15.09 11.65 -15.61
CA ARG A 169 -15.44 12.95 -16.14
C ARG A 169 -14.67 13.17 -17.43
N VAL A 170 -15.42 13.25 -18.53
CA VAL A 170 -14.91 13.50 -19.88
C VAL A 170 -15.08 14.98 -20.19
N THR A 171 -14.01 15.63 -20.63
CA THR A 171 -14.01 17.01 -21.08
C THR A 171 -13.51 17.07 -22.51
N THR A 172 -14.24 17.73 -23.39
CA THR A 172 -13.88 17.92 -24.80
C THR A 172 -13.67 19.39 -25.07
N GLU A 173 -12.46 19.77 -25.45
CA GLU A 173 -12.12 21.18 -25.68
C GLU A 173 -11.42 21.35 -27.02
N PRO A 174 -11.79 22.37 -27.82
CA PRO A 174 -10.99 22.75 -28.97
C PRO A 174 -9.67 23.33 -28.49
N ILE A 175 -8.56 22.86 -29.07
CA ILE A 175 -7.23 23.38 -28.78
C ILE A 175 -6.70 24.09 -30.02
N THR A 176 -5.95 25.18 -29.84
CA THR A 176 -5.24 25.81 -30.95
C THR A 176 -3.84 25.23 -31.05
N LEU A 177 -3.39 24.88 -32.26
CA LEU A 177 -2.05 24.28 -32.47
C LEU A 177 -0.88 25.13 -31.93
N SER A 178 -1.10 26.43 -31.68
CA SER A 178 -0.12 27.31 -31.03
C SER A 178 0.16 26.98 -29.56
N THR A 179 -0.70 26.23 -28.87
CA THR A 179 -0.53 25.87 -27.44
C THR A 179 0.08 24.48 -27.23
N LEU A 180 0.38 23.74 -28.30
CA LEU A 180 1.14 22.49 -28.22
C LEU A 180 2.64 22.79 -28.28
N ASP A 181 3.36 22.47 -27.21
CA ASP A 181 4.80 22.72 -27.04
C ASP A 181 5.63 22.41 -28.30
N GLY A 182 5.93 23.45 -29.08
CA GLY A 182 7.06 23.56 -30.01
C GLY A 182 7.09 22.71 -31.29
N TYR A 183 6.27 21.67 -31.45
CA TYR A 183 6.48 20.68 -32.54
C TYR A 183 5.47 20.70 -33.69
N TYR A 184 4.34 21.40 -33.57
CA TYR A 184 3.30 21.41 -34.61
C TYR A 184 2.83 22.82 -34.94
N THR A 185 3.65 23.58 -35.64
CA THR A 185 3.14 24.75 -36.37
C THR A 185 2.37 24.24 -37.58
N ASN A 186 1.04 24.39 -37.58
CA ASN A 186 0.29 24.35 -38.84
C ASN A 186 0.90 25.44 -39.71
N PRO A 187 1.58 25.13 -40.83
CA PRO A 187 2.16 26.15 -41.69
C PRO A 187 1.01 27.00 -42.24
N ALA A 188 0.80 28.16 -41.63
CA ALA A 188 -0.01 29.27 -42.10
C ALA A 188 -1.34 28.89 -42.81
N GLY A 189 -2.28 28.25 -42.11
CA GLY A 189 -3.67 28.14 -42.57
C GLY A 189 -3.87 27.35 -43.86
N GLN A 190 -2.90 26.50 -44.25
CA GLN A 190 -2.96 25.75 -45.51
C GLN A 190 -4.02 24.63 -45.50
N TYR A 191 -4.45 24.21 -44.30
CA TYR A 191 -5.48 23.21 -44.11
C TYR A 191 -6.49 23.68 -43.06
N ASN A 192 -7.78 23.50 -43.35
CA ASN A 192 -8.87 23.70 -42.39
C ASN A 192 -8.90 22.55 -41.40
N LEU A 193 -7.91 22.51 -40.51
CA LEU A 193 -7.81 21.50 -39.46
C LEU A 193 -8.33 22.09 -38.15
N SER A 194 -9.33 21.44 -37.58
CA SER A 194 -9.77 21.67 -36.22
C SER A 194 -9.20 20.60 -35.31
N THR A 195 -8.63 21.03 -34.19
CA THR A 195 -8.01 20.15 -33.20
C THR A 195 -8.82 20.13 -31.92
N TYR A 196 -9.11 18.93 -31.42
CA TYR A 196 -9.83 18.73 -30.16
C TYR A 196 -9.00 17.86 -29.22
N GLN A 197 -8.99 18.24 -27.96
CA GLN A 197 -8.44 17.45 -26.87
C GLN A 197 -9.58 16.82 -26.08
N ILE A 198 -9.53 15.50 -25.94
CA ILE A 198 -10.38 14.74 -25.03
C ILE A 198 -9.59 14.45 -23.76
N THR A 199 -10.08 14.97 -22.64
CA THR A 199 -9.50 14.72 -21.31
C THR A 199 -10.46 13.87 -20.51
N VAL A 200 -10.07 12.64 -20.18
CA VAL A 200 -10.84 11.76 -19.31
C VAL A 200 -10.16 11.74 -17.95
N SER A 201 -10.87 12.21 -16.94
CA SER A 201 -10.41 12.27 -15.55
C SER A 201 -11.23 11.34 -14.68
N TRP A 202 -10.58 10.68 -13.73
CA TRP A 202 -11.26 9.87 -12.73
C TRP A 202 -10.72 10.18 -11.34
N PRO A 203 -11.57 10.09 -10.30
CA PRO A 203 -11.10 10.20 -8.94
C PRO A 203 -10.17 9.02 -8.67
N TYR A 204 -8.88 9.32 -8.46
CA TYR A 204 -8.02 8.38 -7.80
C TYR A 204 -8.33 8.45 -6.30
N LEU A 205 -8.39 7.30 -5.65
CA LEU A 205 -8.74 7.20 -4.23
C LEU A 205 -7.69 7.84 -3.31
N GLU A 206 -6.53 8.29 -3.82
CA GLU A 206 -5.53 9.00 -3.03
C GLU A 206 -5.64 10.52 -3.23
N THR A 207 -6.13 11.18 -2.19
CA THR A 207 -6.41 12.61 -2.03
C THR A 207 -5.20 13.52 -2.25
N GLY A 208 -5.39 14.58 -3.06
CA GLY A 208 -4.60 15.81 -2.99
C GLY A 208 -3.74 16.13 -4.22
N ASN A 209 -3.45 15.14 -5.06
CA ASN A 209 -2.78 15.36 -6.34
C ASN A 209 -3.81 15.41 -7.47
N GLU A 210 -3.47 16.13 -8.54
CA GLU A 210 -4.31 16.35 -9.71
C GLU A 210 -5.04 15.06 -10.13
N PRO A 211 -6.33 15.14 -10.52
CA PRO A 211 -7.06 13.96 -10.94
C PRO A 211 -6.28 13.26 -12.04
N ASN A 212 -6.09 11.94 -11.89
CA ASN A 212 -5.52 11.13 -12.95
C ASN A 212 -6.31 11.39 -14.21
N ASN A 213 -5.61 11.75 -15.27
CA ASN A 213 -6.22 12.08 -16.53
C ASN A 213 -5.47 11.44 -17.69
N VAL A 214 -6.25 11.00 -18.67
CA VAL A 214 -5.75 10.62 -19.99
C VAL A 214 -6.17 11.72 -20.94
N ARG A 215 -5.21 12.23 -21.72
CA ARG A 215 -5.44 13.24 -22.75
C ARG A 215 -5.13 12.64 -24.11
N LEU A 216 -6.12 12.62 -24.98
CA LEU A 216 -5.92 12.27 -26.38
C LEU A 216 -6.28 13.47 -27.25
N ILE A 217 -5.51 13.67 -28.31
CA ILE A 217 -5.69 14.77 -29.26
C ILE A 217 -6.09 14.18 -30.61
N GLY A 218 -7.17 14.72 -31.19
CA GLY A 218 -7.61 14.40 -32.54
C GLY A 218 -7.51 15.61 -33.46
N TYR A 219 -7.27 15.33 -34.74
CA TYR A 219 -7.22 16.31 -35.83
C TYR A 219 -8.33 15.98 -36.81
N TYR A 220 -9.13 16.98 -37.18
CA TYR A 220 -10.29 16.80 -38.06
C TYR A 220 -10.29 17.87 -39.14
N TYR A 221 -10.72 17.51 -40.35
CA TYR A 221 -10.91 18.43 -41.45
C TYR A 221 -12.28 19.11 -41.34
N VAL A 222 -12.28 20.43 -41.47
CA VAL A 222 -13.51 21.22 -41.58
C VAL A 222 -13.67 21.70 -43.01
N LYS A 223 -14.85 21.48 -43.58
CA LYS A 223 -15.14 21.96 -44.93
C LYS A 223 -15.38 23.48 -44.89
N THR A 224 -14.61 24.26 -45.64
CA THR A 224 -14.95 25.67 -45.90
C THR A 224 -16.07 25.71 -46.94
N GLU A 225 -17.13 26.45 -46.66
CA GLU A 225 -18.15 26.81 -47.65
C GLU A 225 -17.62 27.86 -48.65
#